data_AF-A0A9X1HLL3-F1
#
_entry.id   AF-A0A9X1HLL3-F1
#
_cell.length_a   1.000
_cell.length_b   1.000
_cell.length_c   1.000
_cell.angle_alpha   90.00
_cell.angle_beta   90.00
_cell.angle_gamma   90.00
#
_symmetry.space_group_name_H-M   'P 1'
#
loop_
_entity.id
_entity.type
_entity.pdbx_description
1 polymer ?
#
loop_
_entity_poly.entity_id
_entity_poly.type
_entity_poly.pdbx_seq_one_letter_code
_entity_poly.pdbx_strand_id
1 'polypeptide(L)'
;ANDEIWPNLIIRKLLENRNFEVGFINRIADHLNTVFLPDRVTHVIDSLKTLIEPEIGQHYDRWGSPDRDTWEQAIQSMKSFAVDRPNHLRNHIRRHFETGSEIRLTVDSTDPAHGMVKVNSIHINEKSGGPERFVVPWSGTYFSGVPVTMEAVPEPGYRFSHWSGSEVSENPIISITPNGNLILKAHFVSVDGAD
;
A
#
# COMPACT_ATOMS: atom_id res chain seq x y z
N ALA A 1 5.52 22.89 -30.74
CA ALA A 1 4.60 23.93 -30.24
C ALA A 1 3.59 23.31 -29.27
N ASN A 2 4.05 23.02 -28.05
CA ASN A 2 3.33 23.00 -26.77
C ASN A 2 4.30 22.56 -25.65
N ASP A 3 5.53 23.09 -25.67
CA ASP A 3 6.57 22.78 -24.67
C ASP A 3 6.38 23.53 -23.34
N GLU A 4 5.25 24.23 -23.17
CA GLU A 4 4.95 25.04 -21.98
C GLU A 4 3.73 24.51 -21.20
N ILE A 5 3.78 23.25 -20.77
CA ILE A 5 2.94 22.80 -19.66
C ILE A 5 3.82 22.77 -18.41
N TRP A 6 4.12 23.95 -17.89
CA TRP A 6 5.02 24.18 -16.76
C TRP A 6 4.69 23.40 -15.46
N PRO A 7 3.43 23.16 -15.04
CA PRO A 7 3.20 22.58 -13.71
C PRO A 7 3.61 21.11 -13.59
N ASN A 8 3.74 20.38 -14.71
CA ASN A 8 4.13 18.96 -14.68
C ASN A 8 5.48 18.66 -15.38
N LEU A 9 6.24 19.68 -15.80
CA LEU A 9 7.52 19.48 -16.47
C LEU A 9 8.50 18.71 -15.59
N ILE A 10 8.65 19.12 -14.32
CA ILE A 10 9.58 18.48 -13.38
C ILE A 10 9.25 17.00 -13.21
N ILE A 11 7.98 16.67 -12.92
CA ILE A 11 7.60 15.27 -12.69
C ILE A 11 7.74 14.44 -13.98
N ARG A 12 7.40 14.99 -15.15
CA ARG A 12 7.59 14.31 -16.44
C ARG A 12 9.06 13.99 -16.69
N LYS A 13 9.97 14.93 -16.40
CA LYS A 13 11.42 14.73 -16.54
C LYS A 13 11.98 13.73 -15.55
N LEU A 14 11.47 13.69 -14.32
CA LEU A 14 11.86 12.65 -13.36
C LEU A 14 11.38 11.26 -13.81
N LEU A 15 10.18 11.16 -14.39
CA LEU A 15 9.63 9.89 -14.89
C LEU A 15 10.37 9.34 -16.12
N GLU A 16 11.17 10.14 -16.84
CA GLU A 16 12.08 9.63 -17.88
C GLU A 16 13.23 8.78 -17.27
N ASN A 17 13.49 8.87 -15.96
CA ASN A 17 14.47 8.02 -15.27
C ASN A 17 13.80 6.73 -14.77
N ARG A 18 14.28 5.57 -15.26
CA ARG A 18 13.68 4.28 -14.93
C ARG A 18 13.63 3.96 -13.43
N ASN A 19 14.65 4.33 -12.65
CA ASN A 19 14.64 4.07 -11.20
C ASN A 19 13.58 4.91 -10.49
N PHE A 20 13.44 6.17 -10.90
CA PHE A 20 12.38 7.04 -10.39
C PHE A 20 11.00 6.55 -10.81
N GLU A 21 10.83 6.15 -12.07
CA GLU A 21 9.58 5.58 -12.59
C GLU A 21 9.14 4.35 -11.77
N VAL A 22 10.04 3.38 -11.56
CA VAL A 22 9.77 2.19 -10.73
C VAL A 22 9.42 2.59 -9.31
N GLY A 23 10.18 3.52 -8.72
CA GLY A 23 9.90 4.04 -7.38
C GLY A 23 8.53 4.73 -7.27
N PHE A 24 8.14 5.48 -8.29
CA PHE A 24 6.84 6.16 -8.37
C PHE A 24 5.69 5.15 -8.46
N ILE A 25 5.80 4.16 -9.35
CA ILE A 25 4.80 3.09 -9.51
C ILE A 25 4.66 2.30 -8.20
N ASN A 26 5.77 1.89 -7.59
CA ASN A 26 5.75 1.15 -6.33
C ASN A 26 5.21 1.99 -5.19
N ARG A 27 5.52 3.29 -5.12
CA ARG A 27 4.96 4.15 -4.08
C ARG A 27 3.44 4.25 -4.17
N ILE A 28 2.89 4.31 -5.38
CA ILE A 28 1.44 4.29 -5.59
C ILE A 28 0.86 2.94 -5.19
N ALA A 29 1.48 1.83 -5.60
CA ALA A 29 1.05 0.48 -5.20
C ALA A 29 1.07 0.33 -3.67
N ASP A 30 2.14 0.80 -3.00
CA ASP A 30 2.28 0.76 -1.55
C ASP A 30 1.14 1.51 -0.86
N HIS A 31 0.79 2.71 -1.33
CA HIS A 31 -0.32 3.48 -0.81
C HIS A 31 -1.67 2.77 -1.01
N LEU A 32 -1.89 2.15 -2.17
CA LEU A 32 -3.11 1.39 -2.48
C LEU A 32 -3.21 0.07 -1.68
N ASN A 33 -2.10 -0.43 -1.15
CA ASN A 33 -2.06 -1.61 -0.29
C ASN A 33 -2.08 -1.25 1.22
N THR A 34 -2.10 0.04 1.56
CA THR A 34 -2.03 0.53 2.95
C THR A 34 -3.07 1.63 3.21
N VAL A 35 -2.66 2.88 3.17
CA VAL A 35 -3.45 4.05 3.60
C VAL A 35 -4.66 4.34 2.72
N PHE A 36 -4.69 3.84 1.47
CA PHE A 36 -5.80 3.99 0.55
C PHE A 36 -6.59 2.68 0.34
N LEU A 37 -6.49 1.74 1.27
CA LEU A 37 -7.42 0.61 1.32
C LEU A 37 -8.86 1.13 1.50
N PRO A 38 -9.84 0.66 0.70
CA PRO A 38 -11.23 1.10 0.78
C PRO A 38 -11.82 1.05 2.19
N ASP A 39 -11.62 -0.05 2.91
CA ASP A 39 -12.16 -0.24 4.26
C ASP A 39 -11.61 0.80 5.24
N ARG A 40 -10.32 1.13 5.10
CA ARG A 40 -9.68 2.15 5.93
C ARG A 40 -10.26 3.53 5.63
N VAL A 41 -10.30 3.91 4.36
CA VAL A 41 -10.78 5.24 3.96
C VAL A 41 -12.25 5.41 4.34
N THR A 42 -13.08 4.38 4.12
CA THR A 42 -14.49 4.41 4.51
C THR A 42 -14.68 4.44 6.02
N HIS A 43 -13.86 3.73 6.81
CA HIS A 43 -13.87 3.82 8.27
C HIS A 43 -13.51 5.23 8.78
N VAL A 44 -12.54 5.90 8.15
CA VAL A 44 -12.21 7.30 8.49
C VAL A 44 -13.35 8.24 8.12
N ILE A 45 -14.01 8.03 6.98
CA ILE A 45 -15.20 8.81 6.60
C ILE A 45 -16.30 8.62 7.64
N ASP A 46 -16.56 7.38 8.07
CA ASP A 46 -17.60 7.08 9.05
C ASP A 46 -17.28 7.68 10.43
N SER A 47 -16.02 7.66 10.87
CA SER A 47 -15.63 8.27 12.15
C SER A 47 -15.81 9.79 12.16
N LEU A 48 -15.48 10.46 11.05
CA LEU A 48 -15.73 11.89 10.87
C LEU A 48 -17.23 12.19 10.74
N LYS A 49 -17.99 11.34 10.04
CA LYS A 49 -19.45 11.45 9.95
C LYS A 49 -20.06 11.45 11.35
N THR A 50 -19.73 10.45 12.17
CA THR A 50 -20.25 10.31 13.55
C THR A 50 -19.95 11.53 14.41
N LEU A 51 -18.77 12.14 14.24
CA LEU A 51 -18.39 13.34 14.98
C LEU A 51 -19.21 14.57 14.58
N ILE A 52 -19.54 14.70 13.30
CA ILE A 52 -20.18 15.90 12.73
C ILE A 52 -21.72 15.80 12.75
N GLU A 53 -22.28 14.59 12.69
CA GLU A 53 -23.73 14.33 12.55
C GLU A 53 -24.64 15.15 13.48
N PRO A 54 -24.34 15.31 14.79
CA PRO A 54 -25.20 16.05 15.69
C PRO A 54 -25.35 17.55 15.34
N GLU A 55 -24.37 18.12 14.62
CA GLU A 55 -24.33 19.54 14.27
C GLU A 55 -25.06 19.87 12.97
N ILE A 56 -25.35 18.85 12.13
CA ILE A 56 -25.94 19.05 10.80
C ILE A 56 -27.32 19.69 10.88
N GLY A 57 -28.15 19.30 11.85
CA GLY A 57 -29.47 19.90 12.06
C GLY A 57 -29.37 21.40 12.39
N GLN A 58 -28.54 21.76 13.37
CA GLN A 58 -28.33 23.16 13.77
C GLN A 58 -27.69 23.99 12.65
N HIS A 59 -26.79 23.38 11.87
CA HIS A 59 -26.19 24.02 10.71
C HIS A 59 -27.26 24.37 9.66
N TYR A 60 -28.15 23.42 9.37
CA TYR A 60 -29.25 23.64 8.44
C TYR A 60 -30.22 24.72 8.94
N ASP A 61 -30.63 24.68 10.21
CA ASP A 61 -31.54 25.70 10.76
C ASP A 61 -30.96 27.12 10.66
N ARG A 62 -29.63 27.25 10.78
CA ARG A 62 -28.94 28.54 10.71
C ARG A 62 -28.66 29.03 9.28
N TRP A 63 -28.28 28.13 8.38
CA TRP A 63 -27.73 28.49 7.06
C TRP A 63 -28.58 28.00 5.88
N GLY A 64 -29.54 27.12 6.10
CA GLY A 64 -30.48 26.58 5.11
C GLY A 64 -29.92 25.51 4.17
N SER A 65 -28.67 25.06 4.37
CA SER A 65 -28.00 24.05 3.53
C SER A 65 -26.73 23.51 4.22
N PRO A 66 -26.31 22.27 3.96
CA PRO A 66 -27.08 21.20 3.32
C PRO A 66 -28.17 20.68 4.28
N ASP A 67 -29.28 20.19 3.74
CA ASP A 67 -30.19 19.36 4.54
C ASP A 67 -29.56 17.99 4.86
N ARG A 68 -30.18 17.24 5.76
CA ARG A 68 -29.65 15.96 6.22
C ARG A 68 -29.48 14.96 5.08
N ASP A 69 -30.47 14.85 4.19
CA ASP A 69 -30.46 13.87 3.10
C ASP A 69 -29.36 14.19 2.09
N THR A 70 -29.17 15.46 1.75
CA THR A 70 -28.11 15.95 0.87
C THR A 70 -26.74 15.69 1.49
N TRP A 71 -26.59 15.92 2.79
CA TRP A 71 -25.35 15.62 3.51
C TRP A 71 -25.06 14.11 3.51
N GLU A 72 -26.04 13.27 3.79
CA GLU A 72 -25.89 11.80 3.77
C GLU A 72 -25.53 11.28 2.37
N GLN A 73 -26.12 11.84 1.31
CA GLN A 73 -25.77 11.52 -0.07
C GLN A 73 -24.32 11.93 -0.43
N ALA A 74 -23.85 13.06 0.09
CA ALA A 74 -22.46 13.48 -0.08
C ALA A 74 -21.49 12.51 0.59
N ILE A 75 -21.80 12.06 1.82
CA ILE A 75 -21.02 11.02 2.51
C ILE A 75 -20.99 9.72 1.69
N GLN A 76 -22.14 9.29 1.14
CA GLN A 76 -22.19 8.10 0.31
C GLN A 76 -21.33 8.24 -0.96
N SER A 77 -21.34 9.42 -1.59
CA SER A 77 -20.50 9.71 -2.74
C SER A 77 -19.01 9.63 -2.41
N MET A 78 -18.59 10.11 -1.24
CA MET A 78 -17.21 9.98 -0.76
C MET A 78 -16.82 8.51 -0.55
N LYS A 79 -17.72 7.69 0.00
CA LYS A 79 -17.48 6.25 0.21
C LYS A 79 -17.39 5.50 -1.12
N SER A 80 -18.28 5.78 -2.09
CA SER A 80 -18.20 5.22 -3.43
C SER A 80 -16.87 5.57 -4.12
N PHE A 81 -16.44 6.83 -4.04
CA PHE A 81 -15.12 7.23 -4.57
C PHE A 81 -13.98 6.44 -3.92
N ALA A 82 -14.00 6.27 -2.60
CA ALA A 82 -12.97 5.52 -1.88
C ALA A 82 -12.87 4.05 -2.32
N VAL A 83 -14.00 3.42 -2.66
CA VAL A 83 -14.07 2.05 -3.16
C VAL A 83 -13.58 1.93 -4.60
N ASP A 84 -13.98 2.86 -5.47
CA ASP A 84 -13.71 2.75 -6.91
C ASP A 84 -12.31 3.26 -7.30
N ARG A 85 -11.81 4.27 -6.58
CA ARG A 85 -10.58 4.99 -6.94
C ARG A 85 -9.33 4.10 -7.06
N PRO A 86 -9.08 3.11 -6.17
CA PRO A 86 -7.93 2.21 -6.31
C PRO A 86 -7.87 1.51 -7.66
N ASN A 87 -8.99 0.98 -8.16
CA ASN A 87 -9.03 0.28 -9.44
C ASN A 87 -8.81 1.23 -10.61
N HIS A 88 -9.39 2.44 -10.57
CA HIS A 88 -9.09 3.46 -11.57
C HIS A 88 -7.60 3.83 -11.59
N LEU A 89 -6.99 4.00 -10.42
CA LEU A 89 -5.58 4.38 -10.33
C LEU A 89 -4.65 3.27 -10.83
N ARG A 90 -4.92 2.00 -10.49
CA ARG A 90 -4.18 0.86 -11.06
C ARG A 90 -4.27 0.82 -12.57
N ASN A 91 -5.47 1.04 -13.13
CA ASN A 91 -5.65 1.10 -14.58
C ASN A 91 -4.91 2.28 -15.23
N HIS A 92 -4.86 3.45 -14.59
CA HIS A 92 -4.07 4.58 -15.09
C HIS A 92 -2.58 4.25 -15.11
N ILE A 93 -2.05 3.66 -14.04
CA ILE A 93 -0.65 3.24 -13.97
C ILE A 93 -0.31 2.25 -15.08
N ARG A 94 -1.13 1.21 -15.24
CA ARG A 94 -0.93 0.20 -16.29
C ARG A 94 -0.93 0.79 -17.69
N ARG A 95 -1.88 1.67 -18.00
CA ARG A 95 -1.98 2.29 -19.33
C ARG A 95 -0.87 3.30 -19.58
N HIS A 96 -0.47 4.07 -18.57
CA HIS A 96 0.50 5.16 -18.75
C HIS A 96 1.94 4.64 -18.82
N PHE A 97 2.31 3.71 -17.94
CA PHE A 97 3.66 3.15 -17.87
C PHE A 97 3.79 1.81 -18.59
N GLU A 98 2.73 1.40 -19.30
CA GLU A 98 2.68 0.14 -20.05
C GLU A 98 3.10 -1.07 -19.21
N THR A 99 2.77 -1.05 -17.92
CA THR A 99 3.04 -2.18 -17.03
C THR A 99 2.15 -3.36 -17.40
N GLY A 100 2.52 -4.56 -16.96
CA GLY A 100 1.74 -5.75 -17.26
C GLY A 100 0.43 -5.84 -16.48
N SER A 101 -0.06 -7.07 -16.28
CA SER A 101 -1.22 -7.35 -15.44
C SER A 101 -0.97 -6.99 -13.98
N GLU A 102 -2.05 -6.81 -13.23
CA GLU A 102 -1.96 -6.84 -11.77
C GLU A 102 -1.52 -8.23 -11.31
N ILE A 103 -0.67 -8.27 -10.28
CA ILE A 103 -0.20 -9.49 -9.64
C ILE A 103 -0.44 -9.39 -8.15
N ARG A 104 -0.74 -10.53 -7.53
CA ARG A 104 -0.82 -10.66 -6.08
C ARG A 104 0.54 -11.08 -5.52
N LEU A 105 1.10 -10.27 -4.64
CA LEU A 105 2.25 -10.64 -3.81
C LEU A 105 1.73 -11.04 -2.44
N THR A 106 2.04 -12.26 -2.02
CA THR A 106 1.80 -12.76 -0.66
C THR A 106 3.13 -12.91 0.05
N VAL A 107 3.23 -12.34 1.26
CA VAL A 107 4.40 -12.45 2.12
C VAL A 107 3.99 -13.15 3.41
N ASP A 108 4.76 -14.18 3.77
CA ASP A 108 4.60 -14.99 4.96
C ASP A 108 5.92 -15.04 5.76
N SER A 109 5.86 -15.48 7.01
CA SER A 109 7.04 -15.76 7.84
C SER A 109 6.84 -17.07 8.58
N THR A 110 7.92 -17.82 8.82
CA THR A 110 7.83 -18.99 9.71
C THR A 110 7.49 -18.61 11.14
N ASP A 111 7.99 -17.45 11.58
CA ASP A 111 7.68 -16.89 12.88
C ASP A 111 7.64 -15.35 12.76
N PRO A 112 6.47 -14.73 12.95
CA PRO A 112 6.34 -13.28 12.87
C PRO A 112 6.94 -12.51 14.06
N ALA A 113 7.27 -13.19 15.17
CA ALA A 113 7.90 -12.56 16.33
C ALA A 113 9.44 -12.47 16.18
N HIS A 114 10.03 -13.27 15.29
CA HIS A 114 11.49 -13.38 15.11
C HIS A 114 12.08 -12.37 14.12
N GLY A 115 11.22 -11.62 13.42
CA GLY A 115 11.65 -10.66 12.42
C GLY A 115 10.47 -10.03 11.70
N MET A 116 10.77 -9.00 10.91
CA MET A 116 9.81 -8.36 10.03
C MET A 116 10.23 -8.48 8.58
N VAL A 117 9.24 -8.37 7.69
CA VAL A 117 9.49 -8.22 6.25
C VAL A 117 9.09 -6.83 5.83
N LYS A 118 9.98 -6.15 5.11
CA LYS A 118 9.67 -4.89 4.45
C LYS A 118 9.46 -5.15 2.96
N VAL A 119 8.35 -4.67 2.43
CA VAL A 119 8.03 -4.68 0.99
C VAL A 119 8.04 -3.24 0.52
N ASN A 120 9.01 -2.86 -0.29
CA ASN A 120 9.27 -1.46 -0.67
C ASN A 120 9.29 -0.53 0.56
N SER A 121 8.25 0.31 0.76
CA SER A 121 8.12 1.20 1.92
C SER A 121 7.20 0.67 3.02
N ILE A 122 6.58 -0.49 2.84
CA ILE A 122 5.66 -1.14 3.78
C ILE A 122 6.45 -2.01 4.75
N HIS A 123 6.21 -1.84 6.05
CA HIS A 123 6.74 -2.72 7.10
C HIS A 123 5.66 -3.70 7.54
N ILE A 124 5.91 -5.00 7.42
CA ILE A 124 5.01 -6.08 7.82
C ILE A 124 5.54 -6.67 9.12
N ASN A 125 4.94 -6.29 10.25
CA ASN A 125 5.30 -6.77 11.58
C ASN A 125 4.08 -6.79 12.51
N GLU A 126 4.11 -7.65 13.53
CA GLU A 126 3.06 -7.69 14.56
C GLU A 126 3.05 -6.46 15.48
N LYS A 127 4.21 -5.81 15.60
CA LYS A 127 4.46 -4.70 16.52
C LYS A 127 4.19 -3.32 15.92
N SER A 128 3.60 -3.23 14.73
CA SER A 128 3.34 -1.94 14.06
C SER A 128 2.30 -1.18 14.88
N GLY A 129 2.79 -0.31 15.75
CA GLY A 129 2.00 0.44 16.74
C GLY A 129 1.14 1.57 16.17
N GLY A 130 0.78 1.50 14.88
CA GLY A 130 -0.19 2.40 14.26
C GLY A 130 -1.60 1.81 14.29
N PRO A 131 -2.62 2.57 13.83
CA PRO A 131 -3.97 2.03 13.62
C PRO A 131 -4.01 0.89 12.58
N GLU A 132 -2.92 0.69 11.83
CA GLU A 132 -2.76 -0.37 10.83
C GLU A 132 -1.68 -1.36 11.30
N ARG A 133 -2.10 -2.60 11.56
CA ARG A 133 -1.19 -3.73 11.79
C ARG A 133 -1.10 -4.55 10.51
N PHE A 134 0.06 -4.50 9.85
CA PHE A 134 0.34 -5.39 8.73
C PHE A 134 1.04 -6.63 9.26
N VAL A 135 0.28 -7.69 9.47
CA VAL A 135 0.80 -8.97 9.96
C VAL A 135 0.89 -9.99 8.83
N VAL A 136 1.79 -10.94 8.97
CA VAL A 136 1.82 -12.09 8.06
C VAL A 136 0.72 -13.10 8.41
N PRO A 137 0.15 -13.81 7.42
CA PRO A 137 0.39 -13.62 5.99
C PRO A 137 -0.22 -12.30 5.50
N TRP A 138 0.59 -11.50 4.82
CA TRP A 138 0.17 -10.24 4.20
C TRP A 138 0.04 -10.43 2.69
N SER A 139 -0.88 -9.69 2.06
CA SER A 139 -0.94 -9.66 0.60
C SER A 139 -1.19 -8.25 0.08
N GLY A 140 -0.54 -7.94 -1.04
CA GLY A 140 -0.72 -6.69 -1.78
C GLY A 140 -0.86 -6.93 -3.28
N THR A 141 -1.42 -5.94 -3.97
CA THR A 141 -1.50 -5.92 -5.44
C THR A 141 -0.39 -5.04 -5.98
N TYR A 142 0.39 -5.60 -6.91
CA TYR A 142 1.48 -4.94 -7.64
C TYR A 142 1.29 -5.15 -9.14
N PHE A 143 2.27 -4.76 -9.95
CA PHE A 143 2.21 -4.87 -11.41
C PHE A 143 3.31 -5.78 -11.94
N SER A 144 3.00 -6.64 -12.90
CA SER A 144 4.04 -7.40 -13.60
C SER A 144 4.96 -6.49 -14.41
N GLY A 145 6.23 -6.88 -14.51
CA GLY A 145 7.29 -6.10 -15.16
C GLY A 145 7.83 -4.92 -14.33
N VAL A 146 7.32 -4.70 -13.12
CA VAL A 146 7.82 -3.67 -12.19
C VAL A 146 8.55 -4.36 -11.03
N PRO A 147 9.86 -4.15 -10.85
CA PRO A 147 10.60 -4.76 -9.76
C PRO A 147 10.05 -4.36 -8.39
N VAL A 148 9.86 -5.34 -7.50
CA VAL A 148 9.46 -5.13 -6.09
C VAL A 148 10.63 -5.55 -5.20
N THR A 149 11.01 -4.68 -4.26
CA THR A 149 12.10 -4.95 -3.32
C THR A 149 11.54 -5.49 -2.00
N MET A 150 12.16 -6.55 -1.50
CA MET A 150 11.84 -7.15 -0.21
C MET A 150 13.09 -7.24 0.65
N GLU A 151 12.93 -6.94 1.93
CA GLU A 151 14.00 -6.92 2.91
C GLU A 151 13.53 -7.65 4.17
N ALA A 152 14.27 -8.68 4.58
CA ALA A 152 14.05 -9.37 5.84
C ALA A 152 14.89 -8.71 6.94
N VAL A 153 14.23 -8.22 7.98
CA VAL A 153 14.88 -7.55 9.10
C VAL A 153 14.66 -8.39 10.37
N PRO A 154 15.67 -9.11 10.86
CA PRO A 154 15.53 -9.93 12.07
C PRO A 154 15.34 -9.06 13.31
N GLU A 155 14.60 -9.59 14.28
CA GLU A 155 14.54 -9.03 15.64
C GLU A 155 15.79 -9.42 16.45
N PRO A 156 16.11 -8.70 17.54
CA PRO A 156 17.22 -9.05 18.41
C PRO A 156 17.14 -10.52 18.89
N GLY A 157 18.27 -11.23 18.86
CA GLY A 157 18.35 -12.67 19.19
C GLY A 157 18.14 -13.61 18.00
N TYR A 158 17.77 -13.07 16.83
CA TYR A 158 17.52 -13.85 15.62
C TYR A 158 18.41 -13.40 14.46
N ARG A 159 18.53 -14.27 13.46
CA ARG A 159 19.10 -13.95 12.16
C ARG A 159 18.18 -14.39 11.04
N PHE A 160 18.22 -13.67 9.93
CA PHE A 160 17.62 -14.14 8.69
C PHE A 160 18.40 -15.37 8.20
N SER A 161 17.67 -16.43 7.83
CA SER A 161 18.24 -17.63 7.24
C SER A 161 18.15 -17.59 5.72
N HIS A 162 16.93 -17.54 5.18
CA HIS A 162 16.69 -17.54 3.74
C HIS A 162 15.25 -17.16 3.39
N TRP A 163 15.04 -16.82 2.12
CA TRP A 163 13.76 -16.71 1.46
C TRP A 163 13.39 -18.07 0.84
N SER A 164 12.10 -18.37 0.80
CA SER A 164 11.56 -19.51 0.07
C SER A 164 10.24 -19.15 -0.63
N GLY A 165 9.78 -20.01 -1.53
CA GLY A 165 8.53 -19.85 -2.28
C GLY A 165 8.83 -19.55 -3.74
N SER A 166 8.35 -18.41 -4.23
CA SER A 166 8.58 -17.95 -5.61
C SER A 166 10.03 -17.59 -5.91
N GLU A 167 10.84 -17.36 -4.88
CA GLU A 167 12.28 -17.09 -4.98
C GLU A 167 12.97 -17.76 -3.80
N VAL A 168 14.19 -18.25 -4.01
CA VAL A 168 15.02 -18.88 -2.97
C VAL A 168 16.34 -18.14 -2.90
N SER A 169 16.63 -17.53 -1.76
CA SER A 169 17.83 -16.72 -1.60
C SER A 169 18.24 -16.60 -0.14
N GLU A 170 19.54 -16.64 0.12
CA GLU A 170 20.11 -16.34 1.44
C GLU A 170 20.38 -14.84 1.63
N ASN A 171 20.20 -14.02 0.58
CA ASN A 171 20.37 -12.58 0.67
C ASN A 171 19.13 -11.97 1.36
N PRO A 172 19.27 -11.23 2.48
CA PRO A 172 18.13 -10.64 3.17
C PRO A 172 17.39 -9.61 2.31
N ILE A 173 18.06 -8.99 1.33
CA ILE A 173 17.46 -8.05 0.38
C ILE A 173 17.40 -8.70 -1.00
N ILE A 174 16.18 -8.82 -1.53
CA ILE A 174 15.91 -9.34 -2.86
C ILE A 174 15.05 -8.35 -3.66
N SER A 175 15.25 -8.32 -4.98
CA SER A 175 14.42 -7.54 -5.90
C SER A 175 13.90 -8.47 -6.99
N ILE A 176 12.59 -8.69 -7.03
CA ILE A 176 11.96 -9.59 -7.99
C ILE A 176 11.16 -8.76 -8.99
N THR A 177 11.31 -9.07 -10.28
CA THR A 177 10.42 -8.55 -11.33
C THR A 177 9.33 -9.59 -11.61
N PRO A 178 8.12 -9.43 -11.05
CA PRO A 178 7.08 -10.44 -11.20
C PRO A 178 6.58 -10.54 -12.64
N ASN A 179 6.34 -11.76 -13.11
CA ASN A 179 5.57 -12.08 -14.31
C ASN A 179 4.23 -12.78 -13.98
N GLY A 180 3.96 -13.01 -12.70
CA GLY A 180 2.76 -13.65 -12.15
C GLY A 180 2.66 -13.42 -10.65
N ASN A 181 1.71 -14.09 -10.00
CA ASN A 181 1.55 -14.01 -8.55
C ASN A 181 2.79 -14.55 -7.83
N LEU A 182 3.16 -13.90 -6.73
CA LEU A 182 4.30 -14.26 -5.91
C LEU A 182 3.85 -14.70 -4.53
N ILE A 183 4.47 -15.75 -4.00
CA ILE A 183 4.35 -16.17 -2.61
C ILE A 183 5.77 -16.28 -2.07
N LEU A 184 6.09 -15.47 -1.07
CA LEU A 184 7.40 -15.47 -0.43
C LEU A 184 7.25 -15.72 1.05
N LYS A 185 8.20 -16.48 1.58
CA LYS A 185 8.30 -16.76 3.00
C LYS A 185 9.70 -16.44 3.50
N ALA A 186 9.78 -15.56 4.49
CA ALA A 186 11.00 -15.31 5.24
C ALA A 186 11.19 -16.37 6.33
N HIS A 187 12.43 -16.85 6.49
CA HIS A 187 12.81 -17.75 7.56
C HIS A 187 13.79 -17.06 8.50
N PHE A 188 13.45 -17.00 9.78
CA PHE A 188 14.29 -16.48 10.85
C PHE A 188 14.64 -17.59 11.82
N VAL A 189 15.88 -17.61 12.29
CA VAL A 189 16.40 -18.62 13.23
C VAL A 189 17.09 -17.96 14.40
N SER A 190 17.01 -18.57 15.58
CA SER A 190 17.72 -18.08 16.77
C SER A 190 19.22 -18.06 16.51
N VAL A 191 19.89 -17.03 17.04
CA VAL A 191 21.35 -17.01 17.15
C VAL A 191 21.69 -17.74 18.44
N ASP A 192 22.12 -19.00 18.36
CA ASP A 192 22.45 -19.82 19.52
C ASP A 192 23.32 -19.04 20.52
N GLY A 193 22.81 -18.85 21.75
CA GLY A 193 23.48 -18.11 22.84
C GLY A 193 22.66 -17.06 23.60
N ALA A 194 21.35 -16.94 23.38
CA ALA A 194 20.46 -16.07 24.15
C ALA A 194 19.39 -16.87 24.90
N ASP A 195 19.83 -17.56 25.96
CA ASP A 195 18.97 -17.96 27.10
C ASP A 195 19.00 -16.85 28.16
#